data_AF-A0A009N9D8-F1
#
_entry.id   AF-A0A009N9D8-F1
#
_cell.length_a   1.000
_cell.length_b   1.000
_cell.length_c   1.000
_cell.angle_alpha   90.00
_cell.angle_beta   90.00
_cell.angle_gamma   90.00
#
_symmetry.space_group_name_H-M   'P 1'
#
loop_
_entity.id
_entity.type
_entity.pdbx_description
1 polymer ?
#
loop_
_entity_poly.entity_id
_entity_poly.type
_entity_poly.pdbx_seq_one_letter_code
_entity_poly.pdbx_strand_id
1 'polypeptide(L)'
;MKKILALTILISSSCTFAASNEGIEQGIRSYSLLHGVNTAEANKALFLEANRDSALDAIEEEFKGRIAGIYIENLPTYKIVVRVKGYGQNEKRNIVVGNAISKGDLPIDIQYGAKESREEAISQINKALKLVKNYFYTIQTVSYNEKMGI
;
A
#
# COMPACT_ATOMS: atom_id res chain seq x y z
N MET A 1 9.12 -17.27 -64.90
CA MET A 1 9.36 -17.51 -63.46
C MET A 1 9.15 -16.18 -62.73
N LYS A 2 8.03 -16.01 -62.01
CA LYS A 2 7.72 -14.78 -61.27
C LYS A 2 8.05 -15.00 -59.79
N LYS A 3 9.04 -14.26 -59.26
CA LYS A 3 9.38 -14.24 -57.84
C LYS A 3 8.45 -13.22 -57.16
N ILE A 4 7.59 -13.67 -56.26
CA ILE A 4 6.78 -12.80 -55.40
C ILE A 4 7.57 -12.62 -54.11
N LEU A 5 8.04 -11.40 -53.85
CA LEU A 5 8.69 -11.01 -52.61
C LEU A 5 7.57 -10.63 -51.62
N ALA A 6 7.34 -11.46 -50.59
CA ALA A 6 6.41 -11.12 -49.52
C ALA A 6 7.17 -10.31 -48.45
N LEU A 7 6.83 -9.03 -48.32
CA LEU A 7 7.34 -8.16 -47.27
C LEU A 7 6.43 -8.29 -46.04
N THR A 8 6.86 -9.07 -45.05
CA THR A 8 6.13 -9.24 -43.79
C THR A 8 6.49 -8.09 -42.85
N ILE A 9 5.62 -7.09 -42.74
CA ILE A 9 5.73 -6.02 -41.75
C ILE A 9 5.25 -6.58 -40.41
N LEU A 10 6.18 -6.85 -39.51
CA LEU A 10 5.90 -7.24 -38.13
C LEU A 10 5.53 -5.96 -37.35
N ILE A 11 4.24 -5.66 -37.25
CA ILE A 11 3.75 -4.54 -36.42
C ILE A 11 3.73 -5.03 -34.98
N SER A 12 4.80 -4.75 -34.23
CA SER A 12 4.87 -4.89 -32.79
C SER A 12 4.03 -3.78 -32.14
N SER A 13 2.70 -3.99 -32.09
CA SER A 13 1.79 -3.13 -31.32
C SER A 13 2.10 -3.26 -29.84
N SER A 14 2.96 -2.37 -29.34
CA SER A 14 3.06 -2.08 -27.91
C SER A 14 1.87 -1.17 -27.58
N CYS A 15 0.75 -1.78 -27.17
CA CYS A 15 -0.37 -1.04 -26.60
C CYS A 15 0.10 -0.35 -25.32
N THR A 16 0.45 0.92 -25.42
CA THR A 16 0.56 1.81 -24.27
C THR A 16 -0.86 2.20 -23.87
N PHE A 17 -1.35 1.64 -22.76
CA PHE A 17 -2.60 2.07 -22.17
C PHE A 17 -2.40 3.46 -21.57
N ALA A 18 -2.72 4.50 -22.34
CA ALA A 18 -2.90 5.83 -21.78
C ALA A 18 -4.24 5.85 -21.03
N ALA A 19 -4.21 5.98 -19.71
CA ALA A 19 -5.40 6.31 -18.94
C ALA A 19 -5.95 7.65 -19.44
N SER A 20 -7.22 7.72 -19.82
CA SER A 20 -7.84 8.97 -20.24
C SER A 20 -7.88 9.96 -19.08
N ASN A 21 -7.77 11.26 -19.38
CA ASN A 21 -7.84 12.32 -18.37
C ASN A 21 -9.16 12.28 -17.58
N GLU A 22 -10.24 11.82 -18.21
CA GLU A 22 -11.56 11.61 -17.59
C GLU A 22 -11.53 10.57 -16.45
N GLY A 23 -10.73 9.52 -16.57
CA GLY A 23 -10.60 8.49 -15.53
C GLY A 23 -9.94 9.02 -14.25
N ILE A 24 -8.97 9.92 -14.39
CA ILE A 24 -8.28 10.56 -13.26
C ILE A 24 -9.24 11.52 -12.54
N GLU A 25 -9.96 12.36 -13.29
CA GLU A 25 -10.94 13.30 -12.73
C GLU A 25 -12.07 12.58 -11.96
N GLN A 26 -12.59 11.48 -12.52
CA GLN A 26 -13.60 10.69 -11.83
C GLN A 26 -13.07 10.02 -10.56
N GLY A 27 -11.81 9.58 -10.55
CA GLY A 27 -11.12 9.06 -9.36
C GLY A 27 -11.03 10.12 -8.26
N ILE A 28 -10.58 11.33 -8.59
CA ILE A 28 -10.47 12.46 -7.65
C ILE A 28 -11.84 12.80 -7.04
N ARG A 29 -12.88 12.88 -7.88
CA ARG A 29 -14.24 13.18 -7.41
C ARG A 29 -14.78 12.11 -6.47
N SER A 30 -14.57 10.83 -6.81
CA SER A 30 -15.04 9.71 -6.01
C SER A 30 -14.34 9.66 -4.66
N TYR A 31 -13.02 9.87 -4.63
CA TYR A 31 -12.24 9.93 -3.40
C TYR A 31 -12.69 11.10 -2.50
N SER A 32 -12.84 12.29 -3.09
CA SER A 32 -13.31 13.49 -2.40
C SER A 32 -14.67 13.26 -1.71
N LEU A 33 -15.63 12.64 -2.41
CA LEU A 33 -16.94 12.32 -1.85
C LEU A 33 -16.88 11.25 -0.76
N LEU A 34 -16.11 10.18 -0.97
CA LEU A 34 -16.01 9.05 -0.04
C LEU A 34 -15.36 9.45 1.28
N HIS A 35 -14.36 10.32 1.24
CA HIS A 35 -13.56 10.71 2.39
C HIS A 35 -13.92 12.10 2.95
N GLY A 36 -14.79 12.86 2.28
CA GLY A 36 -15.20 14.20 2.73
C GLY A 36 -14.08 15.24 2.67
N VAL A 37 -13.15 15.08 1.73
CA VAL A 37 -11.99 15.97 1.53
C VAL A 37 -12.16 16.80 0.26
N ASN A 38 -11.43 17.92 0.13
CA ASN A 38 -11.51 18.71 -1.10
C ASN A 38 -10.79 18.03 -2.28
N THR A 39 -10.99 18.52 -3.50
CA THR A 39 -10.43 17.92 -4.72
C THR A 39 -8.91 17.96 -4.77
N ALA A 40 -8.27 18.98 -4.19
CA ALA A 40 -6.81 19.08 -4.12
C ALA A 40 -6.22 18.02 -3.17
N GLU A 41 -6.86 17.80 -2.02
CA GLU A 41 -6.50 16.76 -1.06
C GLU A 41 -6.70 15.36 -1.64
N ALA A 42 -7.82 15.14 -2.33
CA ALA A 42 -8.09 13.89 -3.03
C ALA A 42 -7.04 13.61 -4.12
N ASN A 43 -6.72 14.60 -4.94
CA ASN A 43 -5.68 14.47 -5.97
C ASN A 43 -4.30 14.17 -5.36
N LYS A 44 -3.94 14.87 -4.27
CA LYS A 44 -2.69 14.60 -3.55
C LYS A 44 -2.66 13.18 -2.97
N ALA A 45 -3.73 12.74 -2.33
CA ALA A 45 -3.83 11.41 -1.75
C ALA A 45 -3.70 10.32 -2.81
N LEU A 46 -4.41 10.44 -3.94
CA LEU A 46 -4.31 9.50 -5.06
C LEU A 46 -2.92 9.47 -5.68
N PHE A 47 -2.25 10.63 -5.80
CA PHE A 47 -0.87 10.68 -6.26
C PHE A 47 0.07 9.94 -5.29
N LEU A 48 -0.06 10.18 -3.98
CA LEU A 48 0.76 9.53 -2.97
C LEU A 48 0.51 8.01 -2.91
N GLU A 49 -0.75 7.59 -2.99
CA GLU A 49 -1.19 6.19 -3.09
C GLU A 49 -0.51 5.48 -4.28
N ALA A 50 -0.54 6.10 -5.46
CA ALA A 50 0.01 5.52 -6.68
C ALA A 50 1.55 5.43 -6.70
N ASN A 51 2.25 6.14 -5.80
CA ASN A 51 3.71 6.23 -5.79
C ASN A 51 4.34 5.71 -4.48
N ARG A 52 3.58 5.05 -3.60
CA ARG A 52 4.06 4.67 -2.27
C ARG A 52 5.01 3.47 -2.23
N ASP A 53 5.03 2.64 -3.26
CA ASP A 53 5.65 1.31 -3.20
C ASP A 53 7.14 1.39 -2.84
N SER A 54 7.88 2.34 -3.40
CA SER A 54 9.28 2.56 -3.06
C SER A 54 9.50 2.99 -1.60
N ALA A 55 8.53 3.70 -1.00
CA ALA A 55 8.58 4.04 0.41
C ALA A 55 8.24 2.83 1.30
N LEU A 56 7.31 1.97 0.87
CA LEU A 56 7.01 0.71 1.56
C LEU A 56 8.23 -0.21 1.58
N ASP A 57 8.90 -0.40 0.45
CA ASP A 57 10.11 -1.23 0.36
C ASP A 57 11.22 -0.70 1.31
N ALA A 58 11.41 0.62 1.36
CA ALA A 58 12.38 1.24 2.25
C ALA A 58 12.02 1.04 3.74
N ILE A 59 10.74 1.18 4.09
CA ILE A 59 10.24 0.93 5.45
C ILE A 59 10.44 -0.55 5.82
N GLU A 60 10.14 -1.47 4.90
CA GLU A 60 10.29 -2.91 5.14
C GLU A 60 11.73 -3.32 5.39
N GLU A 61 12.68 -2.78 4.64
CA GLU A 61 14.09 -3.07 4.86
C GLU A 61 14.63 -2.39 6.13
N GLU A 62 14.21 -1.15 6.43
CA GLU A 62 14.64 -0.43 7.65
C GLU A 62 14.17 -1.13 8.94
N PHE A 63 12.92 -1.60 8.98
CA PHE A 63 12.30 -2.20 10.17
C PHE A 63 12.20 -3.72 10.10
N LYS A 64 13.02 -4.36 9.27
CA LYS A 64 13.03 -5.80 9.03
C LYS A 64 12.99 -6.62 10.32
N GLY A 65 12.02 -7.53 10.41
CA GLY A 65 11.78 -8.38 11.58
C GLY A 65 11.24 -7.66 12.82
N ARG A 66 10.94 -6.37 12.73
CA ARG A 66 10.34 -5.55 13.80
C ARG A 66 9.01 -4.93 13.42
N ILE A 67 8.60 -5.01 12.15
CA ILE A 67 7.29 -4.50 11.72
C ILE A 67 6.20 -5.25 12.46
N ALA A 68 5.42 -4.51 13.24
CA ALA A 68 4.18 -4.99 13.85
C ALA A 68 2.96 -4.70 12.97
N GLY A 69 3.05 -3.75 12.04
CA GLY A 69 1.97 -3.46 11.10
C GLY A 69 2.27 -2.24 10.24
N ILE A 70 1.73 -2.21 9.03
CA ILE A 70 1.80 -1.09 8.10
C ILE A 70 0.41 -0.88 7.53
N TYR A 71 -0.16 0.31 7.75
CA TYR A 71 -1.49 0.62 7.24
C TYR A 71 -1.61 2.08 6.86
N ILE A 72 -2.65 2.39 6.10
CA ILE A 72 -2.92 3.75 5.61
C ILE A 72 -3.99 4.39 6.48
N GLU A 73 -3.78 5.66 6.81
CA GLU A 73 -4.82 6.53 7.33
C GLU A 73 -5.13 7.59 6.28
N ASN A 74 -6.38 7.59 5.78
CA ASN A 74 -6.84 8.53 4.77
C ASN A 74 -7.35 9.86 5.36
N LEU A 75 -7.53 9.93 6.69
CA LEU A 75 -8.11 11.09 7.38
C LEU A 75 -7.37 11.43 8.68
N PRO A 76 -7.23 12.72 9.03
CA PRO A 76 -7.63 13.90 8.24
C PRO A 76 -6.72 14.15 7.02
N THR A 77 -5.58 13.50 6.93
CA THR A 77 -4.63 13.58 5.82
C THR A 77 -4.06 12.21 5.50
N TYR A 78 -3.93 11.88 4.21
CA TYR A 78 -3.30 10.64 3.74
C TYR A 78 -1.89 10.47 4.33
N LYS A 79 -1.65 9.36 5.02
CA LYS A 79 -0.34 8.97 5.57
C LYS A 79 -0.22 7.46 5.71
N ILE A 80 1.02 6.99 5.78
CA ILE A 80 1.34 5.61 6.19
C ILE A 80 1.63 5.61 7.69
N VAL A 81 1.09 4.63 8.40
CA VAL A 81 1.44 4.36 9.79
C VAL A 81 2.19 3.05 9.87
N VAL A 82 3.36 3.09 10.50
CA VAL A 82 4.24 1.93 10.71
C VAL A 82 4.30 1.66 12.20
N ARG A 83 3.79 0.51 12.63
CA ARG A 83 3.92 0.05 14.01
C ARG A 83 5.14 -0.84 14.13
N VAL A 84 5.97 -0.60 15.13
CA VAL A 84 7.28 -1.24 15.28
C VAL A 84 7.40 -1.87 16.68
N LYS A 85 7.90 -3.11 16.70
CA LYS A 85 8.23 -3.86 17.91
C LYS A 85 9.37 -3.23 18.68
N GLY A 86 9.22 -3.19 20.00
CA GLY A 86 10.25 -2.74 20.93
C GLY A 86 10.15 -1.25 21.26
N TYR A 87 10.99 -0.81 22.20
CA TYR A 87 10.96 0.55 22.71
C TYR A 87 11.61 1.54 21.74
N GLY A 88 11.07 2.75 21.71
CA GLY A 88 11.51 3.86 20.87
C GLY A 88 10.64 5.09 21.11
N GLN A 89 11.01 6.20 20.49
CA GLN A 89 10.17 7.41 20.47
C GLN A 89 9.37 7.42 19.18
N ASN A 90 8.09 7.80 19.26
CA ASN A 90 7.28 7.90 18.06
C ASN A 90 7.81 9.04 17.19
N GLU A 91 7.91 8.78 15.89
CA GLU A 91 8.50 9.69 14.93
C GLU A 91 7.50 10.00 13.81
N LYS A 92 7.59 11.22 13.29
CA LYS A 92 6.87 11.64 12.09
C LYS A 92 7.89 12.14 11.09
N ARG A 93 7.85 11.60 9.88
CA ARG A 93 8.76 11.99 8.81
C ARG A 93 8.06 11.96 7.46
N ASN A 94 8.70 12.54 6.46
CA ASN A 94 8.24 12.47 5.08
C ASN A 94 9.26 11.70 4.25
N ILE A 95 8.79 10.86 3.33
CA ILE A 95 9.61 10.28 2.26
C ILE A 95 9.17 10.88 0.94
N VAL A 96 10.14 11.32 0.14
CA VAL A 96 9.87 11.85 -1.20
C VAL A 96 9.52 10.68 -2.12
N VAL A 97 8.33 10.70 -2.71
CA VAL A 97 7.83 9.73 -3.67
C VAL A 97 7.50 10.38 -5.00
N GLY A 98 7.36 9.58 -6.06
CA GLY A 98 7.10 10.05 -7.42
C GLY A 98 8.30 9.88 -8.35
N ASN A 99 8.29 10.61 -9.46
CA ASN A 99 9.30 10.53 -10.50
C ASN A 99 10.09 11.86 -10.62
N ALA A 100 10.98 11.95 -11.61
CA ALA A 100 11.79 13.15 -11.83
C ALA A 100 10.96 14.41 -12.16
N ILE A 101 9.74 14.25 -12.67
CA ILE A 101 8.88 15.32 -13.19
C ILE A 101 7.87 15.77 -12.12
N SER A 102 7.36 14.84 -11.31
CA SER A 102 6.41 15.12 -10.23
C SER A 102 6.81 14.37 -8.96
N LYS A 103 6.95 15.11 -7.87
CA LYS A 103 7.34 14.60 -6.56
C LYS A 103 6.31 14.99 -5.52
N GLY A 104 6.13 14.14 -4.51
CA GLY A 104 5.29 14.40 -3.35
C GLY A 104 5.95 13.91 -2.08
N ASP A 105 5.71 14.64 -1.00
CA ASP A 105 6.13 14.23 0.34
C ASP A 105 5.06 13.30 0.93
N LEU A 106 5.40 12.02 1.06
CA LEU A 106 4.57 11.00 1.67
C LEU A 106 4.76 11.01 3.20
N PRO A 107 3.74 11.39 3.99
CA PRO A 107 3.85 11.40 5.43
C PRO A 107 3.85 9.98 6.00
N ILE A 108 4.76 9.73 6.94
CA ILE A 108 4.92 8.46 7.65
C ILE A 108 4.95 8.73 9.15
N ASP A 109 4.05 8.07 9.88
CA ASP A 109 4.01 8.05 11.34
C ASP A 109 4.56 6.70 11.83
N ILE A 110 5.69 6.73 12.53
CA ILE A 110 6.32 5.55 13.12
C ILE A 110 5.92 5.47 14.59
N GLN A 111 5.32 4.35 14.97
CA GLN A 111 4.78 4.09 16.30
C GLN A 111 5.52 2.90 16.93
N TYR A 112 6.34 3.19 17.95
CA TYR A 112 7.04 2.15 18.71
C TYR A 112 6.18 1.61 19.85
N GLY A 113 6.67 0.56 20.49
CA GLY A 113 6.03 -0.04 21.67
C GLY A 113 5.13 -1.24 21.37
N ALA A 114 5.10 -1.73 20.13
CA ALA A 114 4.44 -3.01 19.86
C ALA A 114 5.18 -4.14 20.60
N LYS A 115 4.41 -5.10 21.14
CA LYS A 115 4.93 -6.22 21.92
C LYS A 115 5.62 -7.26 21.05
N GLU A 116 5.09 -7.47 19.85
CA GLU A 116 5.54 -8.48 18.90
C GLU A 116 5.52 -7.93 17.47
N SER A 117 6.20 -8.61 16.56
CA SER A 117 6.14 -8.32 15.12
C SER A 117 4.91 -8.98 14.48
N ARG A 118 4.56 -8.55 13.28
CA ARG A 118 3.49 -9.11 12.45
C ARG A 118 3.71 -10.61 12.23
N GLU A 119 4.95 -11.02 11.95
CA GLU A 119 5.30 -12.42 11.69
C GLU A 119 5.12 -13.28 12.95
N GLU A 120 5.50 -12.75 14.12
CA GLU A 120 5.28 -13.40 15.41
C GLU A 120 3.78 -13.57 15.68
N ALA A 121 2.99 -12.50 15.52
CA ALA A 121 1.55 -12.53 15.74
C ALA A 121 0.85 -13.51 14.80
N ILE A 122 1.16 -13.49 13.50
CA ILE A 122 0.62 -14.43 12.51
C ILE A 122 1.00 -15.87 12.86
N SER A 123 2.22 -16.12 13.34
CA SER A 123 2.64 -17.45 13.80
C SER A 123 1.80 -17.94 14.99
N GLN A 124 1.51 -17.06 15.95
CA GLN A 124 0.65 -17.38 17.09
C GLN A 124 -0.79 -17.66 16.66
N ILE A 125 -1.36 -16.81 15.81
CA ILE A 125 -2.70 -16.98 15.23
C ILE A 125 -2.81 -18.33 14.50
N ASN A 126 -1.82 -18.68 13.69
CA ASN A 126 -1.82 -19.95 12.96
C ASN A 126 -1.77 -21.17 13.89
N LYS A 127 -1.03 -21.08 15.01
CA LYS A 127 -1.01 -22.14 16.04
C LYS A 127 -2.38 -22.27 16.71
N ALA A 128 -3.00 -21.16 17.09
CA ALA A 128 -4.33 -21.14 17.70
C ALA A 128 -5.39 -21.71 16.73
N LEU A 129 -5.37 -21.29 15.46
CA LEU A 129 -6.32 -21.76 14.45
C LEU A 129 -6.28 -23.28 14.25
N LYS A 130 -5.08 -23.89 14.31
CA LYS A 130 -4.92 -25.36 14.23
C LYS A 130 -5.64 -26.08 15.37
N LEU A 131 -5.65 -25.50 16.57
CA LEU A 131 -6.34 -26.09 17.72
C LEU A 131 -7.85 -25.89 17.64
N VAL A 132 -8.29 -24.68 17.28
CA VAL A 132 -9.70 -24.28 17.31
C VAL A 132 -10.52 -24.95 16.18
N LYS A 133 -9.91 -25.22 15.02
CA LYS A 133 -10.57 -25.92 13.90
C LYS A 133 -11.11 -27.32 14.25
N ASN A 134 -10.60 -27.95 15.30
CA ASN A 134 -11.09 -29.25 15.76
C ASN A 134 -12.41 -29.15 16.54
N TYR A 135 -12.79 -27.96 16.99
CA TYR A 135 -13.94 -27.73 17.86
C TYR A 135 -15.01 -26.83 17.22
N PHE A 136 -14.62 -25.94 16.31
CA PHE A 136 -15.52 -24.98 15.69
C PHE A 136 -15.43 -25.04 14.17
N TYR A 137 -16.51 -25.50 13.54
CA TYR A 137 -16.63 -25.62 12.08
C TYR A 137 -17.22 -24.38 11.40
N THR A 138 -17.63 -23.37 12.18
CA THR A 138 -18.30 -22.15 11.71
C THR A 138 -17.37 -20.95 11.54
N ILE A 139 -16.07 -21.13 11.78
CA ILE A 139 -15.07 -20.08 11.63
C ILE A 139 -14.93 -19.73 10.16
N GLN A 140 -15.24 -18.48 9.80
CA GLN A 140 -15.13 -17.99 8.42
C GLN A 140 -13.71 -17.55 8.08
N THR A 141 -13.09 -16.72 8.91
CA THR A 141 -11.73 -16.18 8.69
C THR A 141 -11.10 -15.80 10.02
N VAL A 142 -9.78 -15.98 10.12
CA VAL A 142 -8.95 -15.42 11.18
C VAL A 142 -7.81 -14.69 10.49
N SER A 143 -7.61 -13.43 10.83
CA SER A 143 -6.56 -12.58 10.27
C SER A 143 -5.97 -11.71 11.36
N TYR A 144 -4.75 -11.24 11.11
CA TYR A 144 -4.10 -10.26 11.97
C TYR A 144 -4.53 -8.85 11.58
N ASN A 145 -5.05 -8.08 12.53
CA ASN A 145 -5.40 -6.69 12.34
C ASN A 145 -4.20 -5.82 12.69
N GLU A 146 -3.45 -5.40 11.68
CA GLU A 146 -2.22 -4.61 11.83
C GLU A 146 -2.43 -3.27 12.54
N LYS A 147 -3.59 -2.64 12.34
CA LYS A 147 -3.94 -1.36 12.96
C LYS A 147 -4.08 -1.50 14.47
N MET A 148 -4.70 -2.59 14.93
CA MET A 148 -4.93 -2.84 16.35
C MET A 148 -3.79 -3.65 16.99
N GLY A 149 -3.09 -4.45 16.20
CA GLY A 149 -2.00 -5.33 16.62
C GLY A 149 -2.50 -6.59 17.31
N ILE A 150 -3.67 -7.07 16.89
CA ILE A 150 -4.35 -8.25 17.43
C ILE A 150 -4.94 -9.07 16.28
#